data_AF-A0A971JJT1-F1
#
_entry.id   AF-A0A971JJT1-F1
#
_cell.length_a   1.000
_cell.length_b   1.000
_cell.length_c   1.000
_cell.angle_alpha   90.00
_cell.angle_beta   90.00
_cell.angle_gamma   90.00
#
_symmetry.space_group_name_H-M   'P 1'
#
loop_
_entity.id
_entity.type
_entity.pdbx_description
1 polymer ?
#
loop_
_entity_poly.entity_id
_entity_poly.type
_entity_poly.pdbx_seq_one_letter_code
_entity_poly.pdbx_strand_id
1 'polypeptide(L)'
;MTPESGGALTRAERALSLWMLLSAWTYAFGAVFFLAAGKHIPAVINHIAARLLPFLPLYPLPDAASEGAFWRVLSVSMMAMLAWACFTVRADTRGRAWLVPIVLVSKCCSTVCYLLMFATLPCLAYLVGVLTDGPIFLLTYALWFQARNADRFLDAREEAVLLAVGNELMPRGGAFPAGYADFAAESLADTRRMLAAQNTATLAMTRLALHAFNAAPVLLLFRPRTFLAMPPAERGPCLLRLESHPVSLVRSLVQMIKLYAMLPFFSQPEPARAVGHPAEDRT
;
A
#
# COMPACT_ATOMS: atom_id res chain seq x y z
N MET A 1 20.69 11.30 -14.46
CA MET A 1 20.46 12.05 -13.21
C MET A 1 20.62 11.07 -12.06
N THR A 2 21.79 11.07 -11.44
CA THR A 2 22.09 10.34 -10.20
C THR A 2 21.45 11.12 -9.05
N PRO A 3 20.53 10.54 -8.26
CA PRO A 3 20.06 11.22 -7.08
C PRO A 3 21.17 11.12 -6.02
N GLU A 4 21.81 12.25 -5.74
CA GLU A 4 22.48 12.48 -4.46
C GLU A 4 21.47 12.17 -3.35
N SER A 5 21.64 11.03 -2.69
CA SER A 5 20.88 10.69 -1.48
C SER A 5 21.85 10.17 -0.43
N GLY A 6 22.78 11.05 -0.02
CA GLY A 6 23.58 10.86 1.19
C GLY A 6 22.78 11.05 2.50
N GLY A 7 21.44 11.06 2.43
CA GLY A 7 20.57 11.13 3.59
C GLY A 7 20.47 9.77 4.29
N ALA A 8 20.56 9.76 5.62
CA ALA A 8 20.32 8.55 6.39
C ALA A 8 18.89 8.03 6.15
N LEU A 9 18.74 6.72 5.91
CA LEU A 9 17.42 6.09 5.72
C LEU A 9 16.51 6.34 6.93
N THR A 10 15.25 6.66 6.65
CA THR A 10 14.19 6.76 7.67
C THR A 10 14.00 5.41 8.37
N ARG A 11 13.31 5.40 9.52
CA ARG A 11 13.03 4.15 10.25
C ARG A 11 12.22 3.16 9.39
N ALA A 12 11.24 3.65 8.64
CA ALA A 12 10.42 2.84 7.75
C ALA A 12 11.25 2.24 6.60
N GLU A 13 12.11 3.05 5.97
CA GLU A 13 12.99 2.57 4.91
C GLU A 13 14.02 1.57 5.42
N ARG A 14 14.56 1.75 6.63
CA ARG A 14 15.44 0.76 7.27
C ARG A 14 14.74 -0.56 7.53
N ALA A 15 13.50 -0.51 8.03
CA ALA A 15 12.69 -1.71 8.27
C ALA A 15 12.40 -2.45 6.95
N LEU A 16 11.99 -1.73 5.90
CA LEU A 16 11.81 -2.30 4.56
C LEU A 16 13.13 -2.89 4.03
N SER A 17 14.23 -2.16 4.14
CA SER A 17 15.55 -2.60 3.68
C SER A 17 15.98 -3.90 4.36
N LEU A 18 15.85 -3.98 5.69
CA LEU A 18 16.12 -5.19 6.45
C LEU A 18 15.21 -6.35 6.02
N TRP A 19 13.91 -6.08 5.86
CA TRP A 19 12.96 -7.09 5.40
C TRP A 19 13.26 -7.60 3.99
N MET A 20 13.72 -6.73 3.09
CA MET A 20 14.18 -7.14 1.76
C MET A 20 15.42 -8.02 1.82
N LEU A 21 16.36 -7.75 2.73
CA LEU A 21 17.51 -8.64 2.94
C LEU A 21 17.07 -10.02 3.45
N LEU A 22 16.20 -10.06 4.45
CA LEU A 22 15.67 -11.31 5.00
C LEU A 22 14.90 -12.09 3.94
N SER A 23 14.03 -11.42 3.18
CA SER A 23 13.27 -12.03 2.08
C SER A 23 14.19 -12.56 0.98
N ALA A 24 15.23 -11.80 0.61
CA ALA A 24 16.20 -12.21 -0.40
C ALA A 24 16.87 -13.54 -0.04
N TRP A 25 17.33 -13.66 1.21
CA TRP A 25 17.93 -14.90 1.71
C TRP A 25 16.93 -16.03 1.80
N THR A 26 15.71 -15.78 2.29
CA THR A 26 14.64 -16.78 2.34
C THR A 26 14.35 -17.35 0.95
N TYR A 27 14.27 -16.50 -0.09
CA TYR A 27 14.05 -16.97 -1.45
C TYR A 27 15.28 -17.65 -2.05
N ALA A 28 16.49 -17.16 -1.79
CA ALA A 28 17.72 -17.77 -2.28
C ALA A 28 17.92 -19.18 -1.68
N PHE A 29 17.81 -19.32 -0.36
CA PHE A 29 17.86 -20.62 0.30
C PHE A 29 16.67 -21.50 -0.10
N GLY A 30 15.48 -20.93 -0.23
CA GLY A 30 14.29 -21.62 -0.73
C GLY A 30 14.51 -22.20 -2.12
N ALA A 31 15.13 -21.46 -3.04
CA ALA A 31 15.45 -21.92 -4.39
C ALA A 31 16.42 -23.11 -4.37
N VAL A 32 17.49 -23.03 -3.58
CA VAL A 32 18.46 -24.14 -3.42
C VAL A 32 17.80 -25.36 -2.79
N PHE A 33 16.99 -25.15 -1.75
CA PHE A 33 16.26 -26.22 -1.07
C PHE A 33 15.25 -26.90 -1.99
N PHE A 34 14.45 -26.13 -2.75
CA PHE A 34 13.48 -26.67 -3.71
C PHE A 34 14.17 -27.44 -4.84
N LEU A 35 15.32 -26.96 -5.31
CA LEU A 35 16.10 -27.66 -6.32
C LEU A 35 16.56 -29.04 -5.83
N ALA A 36 17.13 -29.12 -4.62
CA ALA A 36 17.69 -30.34 -4.06
C ALA A 36 16.62 -31.30 -3.48
N ALA A 37 15.67 -30.77 -2.71
CA ALA A 37 14.74 -31.54 -1.89
C ALA A 37 13.26 -31.32 -2.23
N GLY A 38 12.93 -30.48 -3.22
CA GLY A 38 11.55 -30.12 -3.56
C GLY A 38 10.63 -31.31 -3.86
N LYS A 39 11.18 -32.40 -4.42
CA LYS A 39 10.42 -33.64 -4.69
C LYS A 39 9.85 -34.30 -3.44
N HIS A 40 10.44 -34.05 -2.27
CA HIS A 40 10.05 -34.67 -1.01
C HIS A 40 9.00 -33.86 -0.24
N ILE A 41 8.79 -32.59 -0.60
CA ILE A 41 7.90 -31.67 0.11
C ILE A 41 6.46 -32.22 0.19
N PRO A 42 5.82 -32.69 -0.90
CA PRO A 42 4.45 -33.21 -0.82
C PRO A 42 4.32 -34.42 0.11
N ALA A 43 5.31 -35.32 0.11
CA ALA A 43 5.30 -36.50 0.98
C ALA A 43 5.41 -36.12 2.46
N VAL A 44 6.26 -35.15 2.80
CA VAL A 44 6.37 -34.63 4.17
C VAL A 44 5.09 -33.96 4.61
N ILE A 45 4.47 -33.15 3.75
CA ILE A 45 3.19 -32.50 4.04
C ILE A 45 2.09 -33.54 4.25
N ASN A 46 2.00 -34.58 3.42
CA ASN A 46 1.04 -35.67 3.59
C ASN A 46 1.24 -36.43 4.90
N HIS A 47 2.49 -36.67 5.29
CA HIS A 47 2.82 -37.30 6.57
C HIS A 47 2.37 -36.47 7.77
N ILE A 48 2.52 -35.14 7.70
CA ILE A 48 2.01 -34.21 8.70
C ILE A 48 0.48 -34.19 8.70
N ALA A 49 -0.14 -34.10 7.51
CA ALA A 49 -1.60 -34.06 7.35
C ALA A 49 -2.26 -35.31 7.94
N ALA A 50 -1.72 -36.50 7.65
CA ALA A 50 -2.24 -37.77 8.16
C ALA A 50 -2.22 -37.86 9.70
N ARG A 51 -1.31 -37.14 10.36
CA ARG A 51 -1.17 -37.15 11.83
C ARG A 51 -1.97 -36.05 12.53
N LEU A 52 -1.94 -34.84 11.99
CA LEU A 52 -2.50 -33.65 12.66
C LEU A 52 -3.90 -33.29 12.15
N LEU A 53 -4.21 -33.61 10.90
CA LEU A 53 -5.44 -33.20 10.22
C LEU A 53 -5.99 -34.36 9.37
N PRO A 54 -6.34 -35.51 9.98
CA PRO A 54 -6.73 -36.73 9.26
C PRO A 54 -8.03 -36.58 8.46
N PHE A 55 -8.80 -35.52 8.71
CA PHE A 55 -10.03 -35.20 7.98
C PHE A 55 -9.77 -34.49 6.64
N LEU A 56 -8.54 -34.01 6.37
CA LEU A 56 -8.20 -33.39 5.09
C LEU A 56 -7.72 -34.46 4.10
N PRO A 57 -8.15 -34.39 2.82
CA PRO A 57 -7.58 -35.25 1.79
C PRO A 57 -6.07 -35.04 1.64
N LEU A 58 -5.36 -36.14 1.38
CA LEU A 58 -3.93 -36.09 1.09
C LEU A 58 -3.69 -35.51 -0.31
N TYR A 59 -2.59 -34.77 -0.45
CA TYR A 59 -2.19 -34.26 -1.76
C TYR A 59 -1.81 -35.44 -2.66
N PRO A 60 -2.33 -35.53 -3.91
CA PRO A 60 -1.96 -36.59 -4.82
C PRO A 60 -0.46 -36.51 -5.07
N LEU A 61 0.27 -37.55 -4.69
CA LEU A 61 1.69 -37.60 -4.99
C LEU A 61 1.84 -37.72 -6.52
N PRO A 62 2.77 -36.99 -7.15
CA PRO A 62 2.97 -37.12 -8.58
C PRO A 62 3.38 -38.57 -8.89
N ASP A 63 2.49 -39.33 -9.53
CA ASP A 63 2.79 -40.67 -10.02
C ASP A 63 3.81 -40.53 -11.17
N ALA A 64 5.08 -40.77 -10.85
CA ALA A 64 6.19 -40.96 -11.79
C ALA A 64 6.15 -40.11 -13.08
N ALA A 65 6.38 -38.78 -13.04
CA ALA A 65 6.50 -37.99 -14.29
C ALA A 65 7.23 -36.63 -14.16
N SER A 66 7.66 -36.16 -15.34
CA SER A 66 8.29 -34.87 -15.68
C SER A 66 7.58 -33.62 -15.15
N GLU A 67 6.30 -33.71 -14.80
CA GLU A 67 5.51 -32.59 -14.27
C GLU A 67 6.07 -32.05 -12.94
N GLY A 68 6.45 -32.93 -12.01
CA GLY A 68 7.07 -32.51 -10.74
C GLY A 68 8.48 -31.92 -10.91
N ALA A 69 9.15 -32.20 -12.04
CA ALA A 69 10.40 -31.54 -12.40
C ALA A 69 10.12 -30.18 -13.06
N PHE A 70 9.13 -30.10 -13.95
CA PHE A 70 8.68 -28.88 -14.61
C PHE A 70 8.26 -27.79 -13.60
N TRP A 71 7.35 -28.11 -12.68
CA TRP A 71 6.90 -27.15 -11.65
C TRP A 71 8.02 -26.70 -10.71
N ARG A 72 9.02 -27.57 -10.48
CA ARG A 72 10.18 -27.24 -9.68
C ARG A 72 11.09 -26.24 -10.39
N VAL A 73 11.33 -26.41 -11.69
CA VAL A 73 12.09 -25.43 -12.49
C VAL A 73 11.40 -24.07 -12.44
N LEU A 74 10.08 -24.01 -12.61
CA LEU A 74 9.30 -22.77 -12.48
C LEU A 74 9.38 -22.15 -11.07
N SER A 75 9.28 -22.97 -10.03
CA SER A 75 9.36 -22.51 -8.65
C SER A 75 10.73 -21.93 -8.33
N VAL A 76 11.80 -22.62 -8.73
CA VAL A 76 13.19 -22.20 -8.53
C VAL A 76 13.48 -20.92 -9.30
N SER A 77 13.05 -20.80 -10.56
CA SER A 77 13.27 -19.60 -11.36
C SER A 77 12.54 -18.39 -10.76
N MET A 78 11.30 -18.56 -10.29
CA MET A 78 10.55 -17.51 -9.62
C MET A 78 11.24 -17.08 -8.31
N MET A 79 11.65 -18.04 -7.47
CA MET A 79 12.37 -17.73 -6.22
C MET A 79 13.69 -17.00 -6.48
N ALA A 80 14.44 -17.40 -7.51
CA ALA A 80 15.67 -16.71 -7.91
C ALA A 80 15.40 -15.26 -8.36
N MET A 81 14.37 -15.02 -9.17
CA MET A 81 13.98 -13.67 -9.57
C MET A 81 13.54 -12.81 -8.39
N LEU A 82 12.76 -13.37 -7.45
CA LEU A 82 12.36 -12.68 -6.23
C LEU A 82 13.55 -12.35 -5.33
N ALA A 83 14.49 -13.29 -5.17
CA ALA A 83 15.73 -13.05 -4.43
C ALA A 83 16.53 -11.90 -5.05
N TRP A 84 16.70 -11.92 -6.38
CA TRP A 84 17.37 -10.84 -7.12
C TRP A 84 16.66 -9.50 -6.94
N ALA A 85 15.34 -9.45 -7.07
CA ALA A 85 14.56 -8.22 -6.87
C ALA A 85 14.76 -7.68 -5.44
N CYS A 86 14.68 -8.53 -4.43
CA CYS A 86 14.88 -8.15 -3.03
C CYS A 86 16.32 -7.67 -2.75
N PHE A 87 17.36 -8.33 -3.26
CA PHE A 87 18.75 -7.84 -3.16
C PHE A 87 18.93 -6.50 -3.87
N THR A 88 18.28 -6.32 -5.02
CA THR A 88 18.33 -5.10 -5.81
C THR A 88 17.70 -3.93 -5.06
N VAL A 89 16.55 -4.13 -4.41
CA VAL A 89 15.92 -3.13 -3.51
C VAL A 89 16.77 -2.89 -2.27
N ARG A 90 17.41 -3.93 -1.71
CA ARG A 90 18.29 -3.76 -0.54
C ARG A 90 19.50 -2.87 -0.84
N ALA A 91 20.09 -3.01 -2.03
CA ALA A 91 21.25 -2.24 -2.45
C ALA A 91 20.95 -0.75 -2.60
N ASP A 92 19.75 -0.40 -3.08
CA ASP A 92 19.27 0.97 -3.16
C ASP A 92 17.76 1.00 -2.88
N THR A 93 17.42 1.18 -1.61
CA THR A 93 16.02 1.09 -1.15
C THR A 93 15.16 2.22 -1.69
N ARG A 94 15.73 3.40 -1.95
CA ARG A 94 14.98 4.56 -2.46
C ARG A 94 14.81 4.49 -3.97
N GLY A 95 15.91 4.39 -4.71
CA GLY A 95 15.88 4.40 -6.17
C GLY A 95 15.25 3.15 -6.78
N ARG A 96 15.16 2.04 -6.02
CA ARG A 96 14.66 0.76 -6.53
C ARG A 96 13.42 0.23 -5.80
N ALA A 97 12.79 1.01 -4.92
CA ALA A 97 11.52 0.65 -4.27
C ALA A 97 10.39 0.28 -5.26
N TRP A 98 10.47 0.73 -6.51
CA TRP A 98 9.53 0.41 -7.57
C TRP A 98 9.51 -1.08 -7.96
N LEU A 99 10.53 -1.86 -7.57
CA LEU A 99 10.57 -3.33 -7.77
C LEU A 99 9.73 -4.09 -6.73
N VAL A 100 9.46 -3.52 -5.55
CA VAL A 100 8.69 -4.21 -4.49
C VAL A 100 7.27 -4.60 -4.93
N PRO A 101 6.53 -3.78 -5.70
CA PRO A 101 5.28 -4.21 -6.33
C PRO A 101 5.36 -5.53 -7.12
N ILE A 102 6.50 -5.86 -7.74
CA ILE A 102 6.66 -7.13 -8.47
C ILE A 102 6.63 -8.31 -7.49
N VAL A 103 7.32 -8.18 -6.35
CA VAL A 103 7.29 -9.17 -5.26
C VAL A 103 5.87 -9.32 -4.71
N LEU A 104 5.17 -8.21 -4.51
CA LEU A 104 3.80 -8.20 -4.02
C LEU A 104 2.83 -8.88 -4.99
N VAL A 105 2.92 -8.60 -6.28
CA VAL A 105 2.07 -9.23 -7.31
C VAL A 105 2.32 -10.74 -7.34
N SER A 106 3.59 -11.17 -7.31
CA SER A 106 3.94 -12.60 -7.26
C SER A 106 3.32 -13.29 -6.04
N LYS A 107 3.43 -12.69 -4.85
CA LYS A 107 2.90 -13.26 -3.60
C LYS A 107 1.39 -13.19 -3.48
N CYS A 108 0.77 -12.13 -3.97
CA CYS A 108 -0.69 -12.04 -4.08
C CYS A 108 -1.24 -13.11 -5.02
N CYS A 109 -0.68 -13.23 -6.23
CA CYS A 109 -1.12 -14.19 -7.23
C CYS A 109 -1.01 -15.63 -6.71
N SER A 110 0.15 -16.02 -6.18
CA SER A 110 0.35 -17.35 -5.58
C SER A 110 -0.60 -17.61 -4.41
N THR A 111 -0.79 -16.66 -3.50
CA THR A 111 -1.75 -16.81 -2.38
C THR A 111 -3.17 -17.04 -2.88
N VAL A 112 -3.63 -16.26 -3.87
CA VAL A 112 -4.96 -16.41 -4.46
C VAL A 112 -5.10 -17.76 -5.17
N CYS A 113 -4.11 -18.16 -5.97
CA CYS A 113 -4.12 -19.47 -6.63
C CYS A 113 -4.18 -20.62 -5.61
N TYR A 114 -3.39 -20.55 -4.53
CA TYR A 114 -3.44 -21.56 -3.46
C TYR A 114 -4.79 -21.58 -2.74
N LEU A 115 -5.39 -20.42 -2.47
CA LEU A 115 -6.73 -20.33 -1.88
C LEU A 115 -7.79 -20.97 -2.79
N LEU A 116 -7.73 -20.67 -4.10
CA LEU A 116 -8.66 -21.24 -5.08
C LEU A 116 -8.48 -22.76 -5.20
N MET A 117 -7.24 -23.26 -5.23
CA MET A 117 -6.96 -24.69 -5.26
C MET A 117 -7.37 -25.39 -3.96
N PHE A 118 -7.22 -24.73 -2.80
CA PHE A 118 -7.72 -25.26 -1.54
C PHE A 118 -9.26 -25.33 -1.52
N ALA A 119 -9.95 -24.37 -2.13
CA ALA A 119 -11.40 -24.40 -2.24
C ALA A 119 -11.92 -25.54 -3.13
N THR A 120 -11.14 -25.98 -4.13
CA THR A 120 -11.51 -27.11 -5.01
C THR A 120 -11.07 -28.46 -4.44
N LEU A 121 -9.87 -28.54 -3.88
CA LEU A 121 -9.33 -29.72 -3.21
C LEU A 121 -8.70 -29.29 -1.87
N PRO A 122 -9.41 -29.45 -0.74
CA PRO A 122 -9.00 -28.93 0.56
C PRO A 122 -7.88 -29.76 1.20
N CYS A 123 -6.72 -29.83 0.57
CA CYS A 123 -5.56 -30.53 1.09
C CYS A 123 -4.60 -29.58 1.82
N LEU A 124 -3.85 -30.11 2.78
CA LEU A 124 -2.93 -29.32 3.59
C LEU A 124 -1.85 -28.60 2.75
N ALA A 125 -1.43 -29.18 1.62
CA ALA A 125 -0.40 -28.60 0.77
C ALA A 125 -0.76 -27.20 0.25
N TYR A 126 -2.00 -27.01 -0.20
CA TYR A 126 -2.46 -25.69 -0.65
C TYR A 126 -2.62 -24.72 0.52
N LEU A 127 -3.10 -25.19 1.67
CA LEU A 127 -3.18 -24.36 2.87
C LEU A 127 -1.81 -23.88 3.34
N VAL A 128 -0.79 -24.75 3.30
CA VAL A 128 0.61 -24.37 3.59
C VAL A 128 1.08 -23.27 2.63
N GLY A 129 0.73 -23.36 1.35
CA GLY A 129 1.00 -22.32 0.36
C GLY A 129 0.40 -20.96 0.75
N VAL A 130 -0.89 -20.93 1.14
CA VAL A 130 -1.58 -19.73 1.62
C VAL A 130 -0.92 -19.17 2.88
N LEU A 131 -0.64 -20.03 3.86
CA LEU A 131 -0.04 -19.65 5.14
C LEU A 131 1.42 -19.22 5.02
N THR A 132 2.08 -19.53 3.91
CA THR A 132 3.45 -19.07 3.63
C THR A 132 3.42 -17.76 2.84
N ASP A 133 2.76 -17.73 1.69
CA ASP A 133 2.81 -16.59 0.78
C ASP A 133 1.93 -15.43 1.24
N GLY A 134 0.80 -15.70 1.91
CA GLY A 134 -0.13 -14.69 2.41
C GLY A 134 0.50 -13.77 3.46
N PRO A 135 1.09 -14.29 4.55
CA PRO A 135 1.79 -13.47 5.53
C PRO A 135 2.97 -12.70 4.94
N ILE A 136 3.74 -13.32 4.03
CA ILE A 136 4.84 -12.63 3.32
C ILE A 136 4.30 -11.46 2.51
N PHE A 137 3.19 -11.63 1.78
CA PHE A 137 2.53 -10.57 1.05
C PHE A 137 2.10 -9.44 1.98
N LEU A 138 1.36 -9.75 3.05
CA LEU A 138 0.83 -8.76 3.99
C LEU A 138 1.94 -7.94 4.66
N LEU A 139 2.98 -8.62 5.16
CA LEU A 139 4.10 -7.97 5.82
C LEU A 139 4.92 -7.12 4.84
N THR A 140 5.19 -7.64 3.64
CA THR A 140 5.88 -6.88 2.59
C THR A 140 5.07 -5.65 2.20
N TYR A 141 3.75 -5.79 2.06
CA TYR A 141 2.87 -4.69 1.70
C TYR A 141 2.87 -3.62 2.79
N ALA A 142 2.75 -4.01 4.06
CA ALA A 142 2.73 -3.08 5.19
C ALA A 142 4.04 -2.27 5.29
N LEU A 143 5.19 -2.93 5.16
CA LEU A 143 6.50 -2.26 5.22
C LEU A 143 6.74 -1.38 3.99
N TRP A 144 6.38 -1.86 2.80
CA TRP A 144 6.47 -1.08 1.57
C TRP A 144 5.56 0.13 1.59
N PHE A 145 4.32 -0.01 2.06
CA PHE A 145 3.36 1.08 2.15
C PHE A 145 3.82 2.19 3.11
N GLN A 146 4.50 1.82 4.19
CA GLN A 146 5.09 2.78 5.13
C GLN A 146 6.34 3.46 4.58
N ALA A 147 7.18 2.73 3.85
CA ALA A 147 8.45 3.25 3.33
C ALA A 147 8.31 3.98 1.98
N ARG A 148 7.29 3.69 1.17
CA ARG A 148 7.09 4.32 -0.13
C ARG A 148 6.86 5.83 0.07
N ASN A 149 7.61 6.65 -0.65
CA ASN A 149 7.59 8.11 -0.56
C ASN A 149 7.97 8.69 0.80
N ALA A 150 8.87 8.05 1.55
CA ALA A 150 9.37 8.59 2.83
C ALA A 150 9.90 10.02 2.72
N ASP A 151 10.45 10.42 1.57
CA ASP A 151 10.95 11.79 1.33
C ASP A 151 9.85 12.81 0.99
N ARG A 152 8.68 12.36 0.49
CA ARG A 152 7.57 13.23 0.03
C ARG A 152 6.32 13.16 0.89
N PHE A 153 6.23 12.17 1.78
CA PHE A 153 5.09 11.81 2.64
C PHE A 153 3.81 11.38 1.88
N LEU A 154 3.47 12.08 0.78
CA LEU A 154 2.34 11.80 -0.09
C LEU A 154 2.80 11.46 -1.53
N ASP A 155 2.03 10.62 -2.22
CA ASP A 155 2.12 10.46 -3.68
C ASP A 155 1.29 11.49 -4.45
N ALA A 156 1.48 11.56 -5.77
CA ALA A 156 0.78 12.51 -6.63
C ALA A 156 -0.74 12.33 -6.62
N ARG A 157 -1.24 11.10 -6.38
CA ARG A 157 -2.68 10.83 -6.32
C ARG A 157 -3.26 11.27 -4.98
N GLU A 158 -2.56 10.99 -3.89
CA GLU A 158 -2.86 11.44 -2.53
C GLU A 158 -2.90 12.98 -2.47
N GLU A 159 -1.93 13.66 -3.08
CA GLU A 159 -1.91 15.12 -3.24
C GLU A 159 -3.12 15.61 -4.06
N ALA A 160 -3.43 14.95 -5.18
CA ALA A 160 -4.58 15.32 -6.01
C ALA A 160 -5.90 15.21 -5.26
N VAL A 161 -6.06 14.23 -4.35
CA VAL A 161 -7.26 14.12 -3.49
C VAL A 161 -7.40 15.36 -2.61
N LEU A 162 -6.32 15.76 -1.93
CA LEU A 162 -6.33 16.94 -1.07
C LEU A 162 -6.61 18.23 -1.85
N LEU A 163 -5.98 18.39 -3.02
CA LEU A 163 -6.25 19.52 -3.91
C LEU A 163 -7.71 19.56 -4.34
N ALA A 164 -8.27 18.42 -4.75
CA ALA A 164 -9.66 18.34 -5.17
C ALA A 164 -10.60 18.71 -4.02
N VAL A 165 -10.37 18.20 -2.81
CA VAL A 165 -11.18 18.55 -1.64
C VAL A 165 -11.03 20.04 -1.28
N GLY A 166 -9.81 20.57 -1.27
CA GLY A 166 -9.56 21.99 -1.00
C GLY A 166 -10.29 22.91 -1.97
N ASN A 167 -10.27 22.59 -3.27
CA ASN A 167 -10.97 23.36 -4.31
C ASN A 167 -12.50 23.34 -4.14
N GLU A 168 -13.07 22.23 -3.68
CA GLU A 168 -14.52 22.16 -3.40
C GLU A 168 -14.89 22.93 -2.13
N LEU A 169 -14.01 22.95 -1.12
CA LEU A 169 -14.27 23.64 0.15
C LEU A 169 -14.08 25.15 0.02
N MET A 170 -13.09 25.60 -0.75
CA MET A 170 -12.72 27.00 -0.92
C MET A 170 -12.61 27.36 -2.41
N PRO A 171 -13.73 27.41 -3.15
CA PRO A 171 -13.72 27.83 -4.55
C PRO A 171 -13.39 29.31 -4.69
N ARG A 172 -12.75 29.69 -5.80
CA ARG A 172 -12.50 31.09 -6.16
C ARG A 172 -13.80 31.88 -6.23
N GLY A 173 -13.82 33.08 -5.66
CA GLY A 173 -15.02 33.93 -5.61
C GLY A 173 -16.15 33.39 -4.73
N GLY A 174 -15.85 32.41 -3.86
CA GLY A 174 -16.76 31.92 -2.83
C GLY A 174 -16.72 32.81 -1.59
N ALA A 175 -16.44 32.22 -0.43
CA ALA A 175 -16.29 32.96 0.83
C ALA A 175 -15.06 33.89 0.85
N PHE A 176 -14.06 33.61 -0.01
CA PHE A 176 -12.84 34.39 -0.15
C PHE A 176 -12.64 34.79 -1.63
N PRO A 177 -12.02 35.96 -1.92
CA PRO A 177 -11.68 36.36 -3.28
C PRO A 177 -10.77 35.34 -3.97
N ALA A 178 -9.67 34.97 -3.31
CA ALA A 178 -8.80 33.87 -3.72
C ALA A 178 -9.33 32.53 -3.21
N GLY A 179 -9.20 31.48 -4.03
CA GLY A 179 -9.59 30.11 -3.70
C GLY A 179 -8.40 29.22 -3.37
N TYR A 180 -8.67 27.97 -2.99
CA TYR A 180 -7.62 26.99 -2.67
C TYR A 180 -6.61 26.80 -3.81
N ALA A 181 -7.10 26.86 -5.06
CA ALA A 181 -6.27 26.74 -6.25
C ALA A 181 -5.18 27.82 -6.37
N ASP A 182 -5.38 29.00 -5.78
CA ASP A 182 -4.39 30.09 -5.80
C ASP A 182 -3.20 29.83 -4.87
N PHE A 183 -3.40 29.02 -3.83
CA PHE A 183 -2.38 28.67 -2.83
C PHE A 183 -2.07 27.18 -2.81
N ALA A 184 -2.31 26.47 -3.91
CA ALA A 184 -2.25 25.02 -3.95
C ALA A 184 -0.84 24.48 -3.62
N ALA A 185 0.21 25.14 -4.11
CA ALA A 185 1.58 24.72 -3.92
C ALA A 185 2.03 24.93 -2.46
N GLU A 186 1.73 26.10 -1.90
CA GLU A 186 2.03 26.49 -0.52
C GLU A 186 1.25 25.63 0.47
N SER A 187 -0.05 25.41 0.21
CA SER A 187 -0.91 24.57 1.05
C SER A 187 -0.44 23.11 1.05
N LEU A 188 0.02 22.58 -0.09
CA LEU A 188 0.63 21.25 -0.13
C LEU A 188 1.98 21.21 0.59
N ALA A 189 2.81 22.24 0.49
CA ALA A 189 4.07 22.31 1.22
C ALA A 189 3.83 22.30 2.74
N ASP A 190 2.87 23.07 3.21
CA ASP A 190 2.43 23.10 4.61
C ASP A 190 1.86 21.77 5.08
N THR A 191 1.03 21.13 4.25
CA THR A 191 0.54 19.77 4.51
C THR A 191 1.71 18.81 4.70
N ARG A 192 2.70 18.82 3.79
CA ARG A 192 3.87 17.94 3.89
C ARG A 192 4.67 18.21 5.17
N ARG A 193 4.78 19.47 5.61
CA ARG A 193 5.41 19.81 6.91
C ARG A 193 4.63 19.24 8.09
N MET A 194 3.30 19.34 8.09
CA MET A 194 2.47 18.72 9.13
C MET A 194 2.63 17.20 9.16
N LEU A 195 2.64 16.56 7.99
CA LEU A 195 2.82 15.11 7.87
C LEU A 195 4.22 14.66 8.28
N ALA A 196 5.25 15.49 8.06
CA ALA A 196 6.61 15.21 8.51
C ALA A 196 6.75 15.13 10.04
N ALA A 197 5.90 15.85 10.77
CA ALA A 197 5.86 15.79 12.24
C ALA A 197 5.15 14.54 12.78
N GLN A 198 4.50 13.74 11.93
CA GLN A 198 3.75 12.56 12.34
C GLN A 198 4.65 11.34 12.49
N ASN A 199 4.27 10.42 13.38
CA ASN A 199 4.88 9.10 13.42
C ASN A 199 4.44 8.26 12.20
N THR A 200 5.21 7.21 11.90
CA THR A 200 5.01 6.36 10.72
C THR A 200 3.62 5.70 10.65
N ALA A 201 3.05 5.33 11.80
CA ALA A 201 1.73 4.69 11.85
C ALA A 201 0.62 5.71 11.52
N THR A 202 0.69 6.91 12.09
CA THR A 202 -0.27 7.99 11.81
C THR A 202 -0.19 8.44 10.35
N LEU A 203 1.02 8.53 9.78
CA LEU A 203 1.20 8.82 8.37
C LEU A 203 0.55 7.75 7.49
N ALA A 204 0.80 6.46 7.78
CA ALA A 204 0.20 5.37 7.04
C ALA A 204 -1.34 5.39 7.12
N MET A 205 -1.90 5.68 8.30
CA MET A 205 -3.34 5.83 8.48
C MET A 205 -3.91 7.01 7.69
N THR A 206 -3.21 8.14 7.65
CA THR A 206 -3.61 9.31 6.85
C THR A 206 -3.63 9.00 5.36
N ARG A 207 -2.62 8.28 4.87
CA ARG A 207 -2.57 7.84 3.47
C ARG A 207 -3.69 6.85 3.16
N LEU A 208 -3.91 5.87 4.03
CA LEU A 208 -5.01 4.93 3.89
C LEU A 208 -6.37 5.65 3.86
N ALA A 209 -6.55 6.66 4.71
CA ALA A 209 -7.73 7.52 4.72
C ALA A 209 -7.91 8.24 3.37
N LEU A 210 -6.85 8.79 2.77
CA LEU A 210 -6.93 9.42 1.44
C LEU A 210 -7.36 8.43 0.35
N HIS A 211 -6.82 7.21 0.34
CA HIS A 211 -7.24 6.16 -0.61
C HIS A 211 -8.69 5.71 -0.37
N ALA A 212 -9.06 5.50 0.89
CA ALA A 212 -10.41 5.12 1.28
C ALA A 212 -11.42 6.21 0.90
N PHE A 213 -11.10 7.48 1.14
CA PHE A 213 -11.93 8.61 0.74
C PHE A 213 -12.09 8.69 -0.78
N ASN A 214 -11.00 8.52 -1.55
CA ASN A 214 -11.10 8.53 -3.00
C ASN A 214 -11.97 7.37 -3.54
N ALA A 215 -11.93 6.20 -2.90
CA ALA A 215 -12.74 5.03 -3.24
C ALA A 215 -14.17 5.07 -2.67
N ALA A 216 -14.43 5.89 -1.65
CA ALA A 216 -15.71 5.95 -0.93
C ALA A 216 -16.93 6.12 -1.84
N PRO A 217 -16.91 6.94 -2.92
CA PRO A 217 -18.07 7.04 -3.78
C PRO A 217 -18.43 5.74 -4.50
N VAL A 218 -17.42 4.92 -4.86
CA VAL A 218 -17.65 3.62 -5.48
C VAL A 218 -18.17 2.61 -4.47
N LEU A 219 -17.50 2.55 -3.31
CA LEU A 219 -17.76 1.51 -2.31
C LEU A 219 -19.00 1.76 -1.45
N LEU A 220 -19.31 3.02 -1.14
CA LEU A 220 -20.36 3.39 -0.19
C LEU A 220 -21.58 4.03 -0.87
N LEU A 221 -21.35 4.76 -1.96
CA LEU A 221 -22.42 5.44 -2.71
C LEU A 221 -22.77 4.74 -4.03
N PHE A 222 -22.15 3.59 -4.31
CA PHE A 222 -22.35 2.79 -5.52
C PHE A 222 -22.23 3.60 -6.82
N ARG A 223 -21.35 4.62 -6.85
CA ARG A 223 -21.07 5.42 -8.04
C ARG A 223 -20.05 4.70 -8.94
N PRO A 224 -20.11 4.88 -10.27
CA PRO A 224 -19.19 4.21 -11.19
C PRO A 224 -17.76 4.81 -11.18
N ARG A 225 -17.54 5.92 -10.46
CA ARG A 225 -16.30 6.70 -10.50
C ARG A 225 -15.81 6.99 -9.08
N THR A 226 -14.49 6.94 -8.89
CA THR A 226 -13.81 7.44 -7.67
C THR A 226 -13.95 8.96 -7.58
N PHE A 227 -13.76 9.53 -6.39
CA PHE A 227 -13.91 10.99 -6.16
C PHE A 227 -13.09 11.82 -7.16
N LEU A 228 -11.81 11.48 -7.37
CA LEU A 228 -10.95 12.17 -8.34
C LEU A 228 -11.43 12.06 -9.79
N ALA A 229 -12.04 10.94 -10.15
CA ALA A 229 -12.54 10.68 -11.51
C ALA A 229 -13.90 11.34 -11.77
N MET A 230 -14.53 11.95 -10.75
CA MET A 230 -15.78 12.70 -10.94
C MET A 230 -15.52 14.07 -11.55
N PRO A 231 -16.43 14.57 -12.40
CA PRO A 231 -16.43 15.96 -12.84
C PRO A 231 -16.51 16.91 -11.64
N PRO A 232 -15.87 18.10 -11.70
CA PRO A 232 -15.89 19.08 -10.61
C PRO A 232 -17.29 19.39 -10.08
N ALA A 233 -18.27 19.57 -10.97
CA ALA A 233 -19.66 19.87 -10.60
C ALA A 233 -20.34 18.78 -9.72
N GLU A 234 -19.87 17.53 -9.78
CA GLU A 234 -20.43 16.42 -8.99
C GLU A 234 -19.73 16.23 -7.64
N ARG A 235 -18.54 16.83 -7.44
CA ARG A 235 -17.71 16.58 -6.27
C ARG A 235 -18.29 17.21 -5.00
N GLY A 236 -18.72 18.46 -5.03
CA GLY A 236 -19.40 19.12 -3.91
C GLY A 236 -20.63 18.34 -3.39
N PRO A 237 -21.62 17.99 -4.25
CA PRO A 237 -22.74 17.15 -3.85
C PRO A 237 -22.33 15.77 -3.30
N CYS A 238 -21.28 15.16 -3.88
CA CYS A 238 -20.75 13.90 -3.36
C CYS A 238 -20.14 14.05 -1.96
N LEU A 239 -19.37 15.12 -1.72
CA LEU A 239 -18.75 15.42 -0.44
C LEU A 239 -19.81 15.60 0.65
N LEU A 240 -20.87 16.35 0.36
CA LEU A 240 -22.01 16.55 1.27
C LEU A 240 -22.72 15.22 1.61
N ARG A 241 -22.88 14.33 0.64
CA ARG A 241 -23.46 12.99 0.88
C ARG A 241 -22.57 12.12 1.77
N LEU A 242 -21.25 12.16 1.58
CA LEU A 242 -20.31 11.44 2.44
C LEU A 242 -20.28 12.01 3.86
N GLU A 243 -20.42 13.33 4.00
CA GLU A 243 -20.47 14.01 5.30
C GLU A 243 -21.74 13.71 6.10
N SER A 244 -22.87 13.57 5.42
CA SER A 244 -24.16 13.21 6.01
C SER A 244 -24.40 11.70 6.12
N HIS A 245 -23.39 10.88 5.83
CA HIS A 245 -23.52 9.42 5.80
C HIS A 245 -23.93 8.86 7.18
N PRO A 246 -24.80 7.83 7.25
CA PRO A 246 -25.28 7.28 8.53
C PRO A 246 -24.16 6.67 9.37
N VAL A 247 -23.13 6.12 8.74
CA VAL A 247 -21.99 5.50 9.42
C VAL A 247 -21.01 6.56 9.96
N SER A 248 -20.82 6.60 11.27
CA SER A 248 -19.95 7.58 11.95
C SER A 248 -18.51 7.58 11.43
N LEU A 249 -17.95 6.39 11.20
CA LEU A 249 -16.60 6.20 10.64
C LEU A 249 -16.41 6.92 9.30
N VAL A 250 -17.44 6.92 8.45
CA VAL A 250 -17.40 7.61 7.14
C VAL A 250 -17.39 9.12 7.36
N ARG A 251 -18.17 9.63 8.30
CA ARG A 251 -18.18 11.06 8.63
C ARG A 251 -16.84 11.51 9.22
N SER A 252 -16.27 10.74 10.13
CA SER A 252 -14.95 11.01 10.71
C SER A 252 -13.85 11.01 9.65
N LEU A 253 -13.92 10.09 8.67
CA LEU A 253 -13.03 10.09 7.52
C LEU A 253 -13.11 11.39 6.73
N VAL A 254 -14.33 11.84 6.40
CA VAL A 254 -14.52 13.11 5.66
C VAL A 254 -13.99 14.29 6.45
N GLN A 255 -14.30 14.38 7.74
CA GLN A 255 -13.82 15.46 8.61
C GLN A 255 -12.29 15.51 8.68
N MET A 256 -11.64 14.35 8.81
CA MET A 256 -10.18 14.24 8.78
C MET A 256 -9.61 14.80 7.47
N ILE A 257 -10.15 14.40 6.32
CA ILE A 257 -9.67 14.89 5.01
C ILE A 257 -9.91 16.41 4.85
N LYS A 258 -11.07 16.91 5.30
CA LYS A 258 -11.35 18.36 5.30
C LYS A 258 -10.34 19.14 6.14
N LEU A 259 -9.98 18.63 7.33
CA LEU A 259 -8.99 19.27 8.20
C LEU A 259 -7.62 19.37 7.51
N TYR A 260 -7.16 18.29 6.86
CA TYR A 260 -5.90 18.31 6.11
C TYR A 260 -5.92 19.25 4.91
N ALA A 261 -7.07 19.47 4.28
CA ALA A 261 -7.19 20.43 3.19
C ALA A 261 -7.32 21.88 3.70
N MET A 262 -8.10 22.13 4.76
CA MET A 262 -8.41 23.49 5.21
C MET A 262 -7.30 24.13 6.04
N LEU A 263 -6.66 23.39 6.94
CA LEU A 263 -5.68 23.98 7.85
C LEU A 263 -4.50 24.66 7.11
N PRO A 264 -3.92 24.04 6.08
CA PRO A 264 -2.85 24.67 5.28
C PRO A 264 -3.33 25.91 4.51
N PHE A 265 -4.59 25.96 4.07
CA PHE A 265 -5.15 27.14 3.41
C PHE A 265 -5.28 28.32 4.36
N PHE A 266 -5.77 28.09 5.59
CA PHE A 266 -5.89 29.15 6.59
C PHE A 266 -4.55 29.58 7.20
N SER A 267 -3.48 28.83 6.98
CA SER A 267 -2.12 29.26 7.31
C SER A 267 -1.52 30.27 6.32
N GLN A 268 -2.20 30.51 5.18
CA GLN A 268 -1.75 31.46 4.16
C GLN A 268 -2.08 32.90 4.57
N PRO A 269 -1.23 33.90 4.25
CA PRO A 269 -1.37 35.26 4.78
C PRO A 269 -2.70 35.94 4.46
N GLU A 270 -3.23 35.76 3.25
CA GLU A 270 -4.48 36.39 2.82
C GLU A 270 -5.71 35.75 3.51
N PRO A 271 -5.94 34.42 3.44
CA PRO A 271 -6.99 33.76 4.22
C PRO A 271 -6.87 33.98 5.74
N ALA A 272 -5.65 33.94 6.30
CA ALA A 272 -5.41 34.17 7.74
C ALA A 272 -5.88 35.56 8.18
N ARG A 273 -5.53 36.60 7.42
CA ARG A 273 -5.96 37.98 7.67
C ARG A 273 -7.48 38.11 7.55
N ALA A 274 -8.09 37.46 6.55
CA ALA A 274 -9.53 37.51 6.34
C ALA A 274 -10.34 36.92 7.50
N VAL A 275 -9.77 35.96 8.25
CA VAL A 275 -10.41 35.36 9.45
C VAL A 275 -9.88 35.93 10.77
N GLY A 276 -9.07 36.99 10.75
CA GLY A 276 -8.54 37.65 11.96
C GLY A 276 -7.44 36.87 12.69
N HIS A 277 -6.81 35.90 12.04
CA HIS A 277 -5.67 35.18 12.60
C HIS A 277 -4.38 36.02 12.44
N PRO A 278 -3.61 36.28 13.51
CA PRO A 278 -2.33 36.97 13.36
C PRO A 278 -1.43 36.14 12.44
N ALA A 279 -0.88 36.76 11.40
CA ALA A 279 0.11 36.12 10.56
C ALA A 279 1.34 35.86 11.42
N GLU A 280 1.71 34.59 11.63
CA GLU A 280 3.04 34.27 12.13
C GLU A 280 4.04 34.73 11.07
N ASP A 281 4.90 35.69 11.43
CA ASP A 281 6.01 36.12 10.59
C ASP A 281 6.89 34.89 10.33
N ARG A 282 6.80 34.34 9.12
CA ARG A 282 7.68 33.26 8.66
C ARG A 282 9.08 33.85 8.42
N THR A 283 9.87 33.96 9.48
CA THR A 283 11.32 34.18 9.40
C THR A 283 12.05 32.89 9.05
#